data_AF-A0A3A0F679-F1
#
_entry.id   AF-A0A3A0F679-F1
#
_cell.length_a   1.000
_cell.length_b   1.000
_cell.length_c   1.000
_cell.angle_alpha   90.00
_cell.angle_beta   90.00
_cell.angle_gamma   90.00
#
_symmetry.space_group_name_H-M   'P 1'
#
loop_
_entity.id
_entity.type
_entity.pdbx_description
1 polymer ?
#
loop_
_entity_poly.entity_id
_entity_poly.type
_entity_poly.pdbx_seq_one_letter_code
_entity_poly.pdbx_strand_id
1 'polypeptide(L)'
;MAITVEQVEALPEAYPMLDPTIPDAVWARLESYISHRFTERSVTWIVEGPGEWVPPLTPATVTTVEIWADGAWSEITPDASPRGGYWLTGCGPYRVTGTAGGGGVPAVVAEAAQRLATYMATKITAPGAMSERVRAGSVEVERSRASSWMAQAMQNSGAADLLRSYRRA
;
A
#
# COMPACT_ATOMS: atom_id res chain seq x y z
N MET A 1 -23.45 -5.69 1.73
CA MET A 1 -22.25 -4.86 1.57
C MET A 1 -21.46 -5.55 0.50
N ALA A 2 -21.19 -4.81 -0.57
CA ALA A 2 -20.44 -5.33 -1.70
C ALA A 2 -18.96 -5.44 -1.32
N ILE A 3 -18.28 -6.46 -1.84
CA ILE A 3 -16.90 -6.79 -1.46
C ILE A 3 -15.98 -6.71 -2.68
N THR A 4 -14.79 -6.14 -2.49
CA THR A 4 -13.74 -6.21 -3.49
C THR A 4 -13.14 -7.63 -3.48
N VAL A 5 -13.29 -8.35 -4.58
CA VAL A 5 -12.73 -9.71 -4.76
C VAL A 5 -11.37 -9.67 -5.47
N GLU A 6 -11.15 -8.64 -6.28
CA GLU A 6 -9.88 -8.42 -6.98
C GLU A 6 -9.53 -6.93 -6.99
N GLN A 7 -8.25 -6.62 -6.83
CA GLN A 7 -7.69 -5.29 -6.96
C GLN A 7 -6.38 -5.37 -7.74
N VAL A 8 -6.33 -4.64 -8.85
CA VAL A 8 -5.14 -4.55 -9.69
C VAL A 8 -4.69 -3.10 -9.71
N GLU A 9 -3.51 -2.84 -9.15
CA GLU A 9 -2.88 -1.52 -9.15
C GLU A 9 -1.74 -1.49 -10.17
N ALA A 10 -1.64 -0.39 -10.93
CA ALA A 10 -0.44 -0.11 -11.71
C ALA A 10 0.74 0.25 -10.80
N LEU A 11 1.95 0.18 -11.34
CA LEU A 11 3.13 0.72 -10.67
C LEU A 11 3.06 2.26 -10.66
N PRO A 12 3.52 2.92 -9.58
CA PRO A 12 3.66 4.37 -9.58
C PRO A 12 4.78 4.78 -10.55
N GLU A 13 4.62 5.92 -11.22
CA GLU A 13 5.67 6.46 -12.12
C GLU A 13 6.94 6.85 -11.34
N ALA A 14 6.76 7.39 -10.13
CA ALA A 14 7.82 7.69 -9.18
C ALA A 14 7.24 7.76 -7.77
N TYR A 15 8.04 7.46 -6.74
CA TYR A 15 7.62 7.68 -5.36
C TYR A 15 7.85 9.12 -4.90
N PRO A 16 7.20 9.56 -3.79
CA PRO A 16 7.41 10.90 -3.27
C PRO A 16 8.87 11.16 -2.91
N MET A 17 9.38 12.31 -3.37
CA MET A 17 10.69 12.80 -3.00
C MET A 17 10.61 13.55 -1.67
N LEU A 18 11.37 13.05 -0.68
CA LEU A 18 11.52 13.68 0.64
C LEU A 18 12.99 14.02 0.88
N ASP A 19 13.24 14.91 1.85
CA ASP A 19 14.56 15.21 2.38
C ASP A 19 14.59 14.86 3.89
N PRO A 20 15.45 13.92 4.33
CA PRO A 20 16.35 13.07 3.54
C PRO A 20 15.60 12.11 2.59
N THR A 21 16.27 11.74 1.49
CA THR A 21 15.72 10.86 0.46
C THR A 21 15.36 9.48 1.02
N ILE A 22 14.15 9.02 0.68
CA ILE A 22 13.63 7.70 1.04
C ILE A 22 13.76 6.77 -0.17
N PRO A 23 14.37 5.57 -0.02
CA PRO A 23 14.45 4.60 -1.10
C PRO A 23 13.07 4.06 -1.52
N ASP A 24 12.87 3.81 -2.81
CA ASP A 24 11.62 3.26 -3.37
C ASP A 24 11.15 1.97 -2.70
N ALA A 25 12.08 1.11 -2.29
CA ALA A 25 11.76 -0.14 -1.59
C ALA A 25 11.09 0.09 -0.22
N VAL A 26 11.38 1.22 0.43
CA VAL A 26 10.74 1.64 1.69
C VAL A 26 9.31 2.09 1.40
N TRP A 27 9.11 2.86 0.34
CA TRP A 27 7.79 3.29 -0.09
C TRP A 27 6.88 2.13 -0.50
N ALA A 28 7.38 1.22 -1.34
CA ALA A 28 6.64 0.02 -1.76
C ALA A 28 6.18 -0.81 -0.55
N ARG A 29 7.06 -0.95 0.45
CA ARG A 29 6.76 -1.65 1.69
C ARG A 29 5.74 -0.90 2.55
N LEU A 30 5.88 0.41 2.66
CA LEU A 30 4.96 1.26 3.42
C LEU A 30 3.56 1.21 2.80
N GLU A 31 3.42 1.39 1.49
CA GLU A 31 2.15 1.33 0.77
C GLU A 31 1.53 -0.08 0.81
N SER A 32 2.31 -1.15 0.86
CA SER A 32 1.77 -2.50 1.09
C SER A 32 1.18 -2.70 2.49
N TYR A 33 1.57 -1.85 3.45
CA TYR A 33 1.16 -1.92 4.86
C TYR A 33 -0.09 -1.09 5.17
N ILE A 34 -0.42 -0.14 4.30
CA ILE A 34 -1.50 0.83 4.52
C ILE A 34 -2.45 0.87 3.31
N SER A 35 -3.66 1.37 3.53
CA SER A 35 -4.64 1.59 2.44
C SER A 35 -4.42 2.90 1.69
N HIS A 36 -3.28 3.56 1.89
CA HIS A 36 -3.00 4.84 1.27
C HIS A 36 -1.95 4.75 0.16
N ARG A 37 -2.12 5.57 -0.87
CA ARG A 37 -1.15 5.77 -1.95
C ARG A 37 -0.77 7.24 -2.00
N PHE A 38 0.50 7.54 -2.23
CA PHE A 38 0.97 8.93 -2.26
C PHE A 38 1.28 9.42 -3.68
N THR A 39 1.67 8.50 -4.55
CA THR A 39 1.71 8.73 -5.99
C THR A 39 0.45 8.17 -6.62
N GLU A 40 -0.20 8.98 -7.46
CA GLU A 40 -1.35 8.56 -8.25
C GLU A 40 -0.96 7.41 -9.20
N ARG A 41 -1.82 6.39 -9.28
CA ARG A 41 -1.71 5.27 -10.21
C ARG A 41 -3.08 4.76 -10.60
N SER A 42 -3.20 4.15 -11.77
CA SER A 42 -4.45 3.51 -12.18
C SER A 42 -4.73 2.26 -11.34
N VAL A 43 -6.01 2.06 -11.03
CA VAL A 43 -6.48 0.90 -10.27
C VAL A 43 -7.79 0.39 -10.87
N THR A 44 -7.92 -0.93 -10.93
CA THR A 44 -9.16 -1.62 -11.25
C THR A 44 -9.56 -2.51 -10.09
N TRP A 45 -10.83 -2.44 -9.70
CA TRP A 45 -11.44 -3.32 -8.69
C TRP A 45 -12.52 -4.18 -9.32
N ILE A 46 -12.53 -5.47 -9.00
CA ILE A 46 -13.69 -6.33 -9.23
C ILE A 46 -14.45 -6.45 -7.92
N VAL A 47 -15.75 -6.16 -7.98
CA VAL A 47 -16.63 -6.07 -6.82
C VAL A 47 -17.80 -7.04 -7.00
N GLU A 48 -18.13 -7.77 -5.95
CA GLU A 48 -19.23 -8.74 -5.94
C GLU A 48 -20.25 -8.41 -4.85
N GLY A 49 -21.52 -8.69 -5.17
CA GLY A 49 -22.64 -8.57 -4.27
C GLY A 49 -23.27 -7.17 -4.24
N PRO A 50 -24.50 -7.08 -3.71
CA PRO A 50 -25.21 -5.82 -3.61
C PRO A 50 -24.91 -5.03 -2.33
N GLY A 51 -25.31 -3.77 -2.37
CA GLY A 51 -25.26 -2.79 -1.30
C GLY A 51 -24.07 -1.84 -1.43
N GLU A 52 -23.71 -1.24 -0.30
CA GLU A 52 -22.62 -0.28 -0.24
C GLU A 52 -21.27 -0.89 -0.58
N TRP A 53 -20.52 -0.17 -1.42
CA TRP A 53 -19.11 -0.38 -1.72
C TRP A 53 -18.34 0.92 -1.52
N VAL A 54 -17.15 0.85 -0.94
CA VAL A 54 -16.21 1.98 -0.80
C VAL A 54 -14.86 1.52 -1.34
N PRO A 55 -14.14 2.36 -2.12
CA PRO A 55 -12.81 2.01 -2.60
C PRO A 55 -11.89 1.63 -1.42
N PRO A 56 -11.20 0.48 -1.49
CA PRO A 56 -10.31 0.01 -0.42
C PRO A 56 -8.98 0.78 -0.33
N LEU A 57 -8.73 1.71 -1.26
CA LEU A 57 -7.55 2.57 -1.31
C LEU A 57 -7.93 4.05 -1.16
N THR A 58 -7.01 4.86 -0.64
CA THR A 58 -7.23 6.29 -0.38
C THR A 58 -5.98 7.12 -0.72
N PRO A 59 -6.14 8.36 -1.22
CA PRO A 59 -7.35 8.84 -1.89
C PRO A 59 -7.62 8.01 -3.15
N ALA A 60 -8.90 7.85 -3.51
CA ALA A 60 -9.29 7.17 -4.74
C ALA A 60 -10.32 8.01 -5.50
N THR A 61 -10.17 8.05 -6.82
CA THR A 61 -11.08 8.70 -7.75
C THR A 61 -11.59 7.64 -8.71
N VAL A 62 -12.89 7.39 -8.71
CA VAL A 62 -13.51 6.44 -9.64
C VAL A 62 -13.86 7.15 -10.94
N THR A 63 -13.46 6.55 -12.05
CA THR A 63 -13.69 7.06 -13.41
C THR A 63 -14.86 6.35 -14.06
N THR A 64 -14.90 5.01 -13.99
CA THR A 64 -15.97 4.20 -14.59
C THR A 64 -16.43 3.10 -13.66
N VAL A 65 -17.71 2.76 -13.74
CA VAL A 65 -18.30 1.59 -13.10
C VAL A 65 -19.05 0.80 -14.16
N GLU A 66 -18.74 -0.48 -14.28
CA GLU A 66 -19.35 -1.39 -15.24
C GLU A 66 -19.92 -2.59 -14.50
N ILE A 67 -20.99 -3.17 -15.04
CA ILE A 67 -21.55 -4.45 -14.59
C ILE A 67 -21.37 -5.50 -15.69
N TRP A 68 -21.02 -6.72 -15.32
CA TRP A 68 -21.02 -7.85 -16.25
C TRP A 68 -22.44 -8.37 -16.44
N ALA A 69 -22.99 -8.16 -17.63
CA ALA A 69 -24.32 -8.63 -18.02
C ALA A 69 -24.30 -9.08 -19.49
N ASP A 70 -25.08 -10.09 -19.83
CA ASP A 70 -25.24 -10.56 -21.22
C ASP A 70 -23.91 -10.89 -21.93
N GLY A 71 -22.91 -11.35 -21.17
CA GLY A 71 -21.59 -11.72 -21.69
C GLY A 71 -20.65 -10.56 -22.02
N ALA A 72 -20.96 -9.34 -21.57
CA ALA A 72 -20.14 -8.16 -21.77
C ALA A 72 -20.11 -7.25 -20.53
N TRP A 73 -19.09 -6.40 -20.45
CA TRP A 73 -19.07 -5.28 -19.51
C TRP A 73 -19.91 -4.14 -20.08
N SER A 74 -20.89 -3.68 -19.31
CA SER A 74 -21.73 -2.53 -19.64
C SER A 74 -21.56 -1.44 -18.59
N GLU A 75 -21.24 -0.22 -19.01
CA GLU A 75 -21.11 0.92 -18.12
C GLU A 75 -22.45 1.26 -17.47
N ILE A 76 -22.40 1.60 -16.18
CA ILE A 76 -23.54 2.01 -15.38
C ILE A 76 -23.17 3.23 -14.54
N THR A 77 -24.19 3.94 -14.05
CA THR A 77 -24.02 5.02 -13.07
C THR A 77 -24.72 4.61 -11.78
N PRO A 78 -24.00 4.01 -10.81
CA PRO A 78 -24.58 3.69 -9.52
C PRO A 78 -24.84 4.96 -8.70
N ASP A 79 -25.76 4.86 -7.74
CA ASP A 79 -25.98 5.94 -6.77
C ASP A 79 -24.77 6.10 -5.85
N ALA A 80 -24.48 7.34 -5.45
CA ALA A 80 -23.42 7.61 -4.48
C ALA A 80 -23.80 7.04 -3.09
N SER A 81 -22.82 6.45 -2.41
CA SER A 81 -22.97 6.06 -1.01
C SER A 81 -22.60 7.24 -0.09
N PRO A 82 -23.26 7.37 1.09
CA PRO A 82 -22.93 8.39 2.09
C PRO A 82 -21.52 8.24 2.68
N ARG A 83 -20.83 7.12 2.43
CA ARG A 83 -19.46 6.85 2.89
C ARG A 83 -18.39 7.16 1.84
N GLY A 84 -18.75 7.82 0.74
CA GLY A 84 -17.80 8.24 -0.29
C GLY A 84 -17.50 7.17 -1.35
N GLY A 85 -18.39 6.18 -1.50
CA GLY A 85 -18.33 5.17 -2.56
C GLY A 85 -19.63 5.08 -3.34
N TYR A 86 -20.08 3.87 -3.65
CA TYR A 86 -21.28 3.62 -4.45
C TYR A 86 -22.23 2.63 -3.78
N TRP A 87 -23.52 2.75 -4.11
CA TRP A 87 -24.54 1.76 -3.79
C TRP A 87 -24.80 0.87 -5.00
N LEU A 88 -24.36 -0.38 -4.93
CA LEU A 88 -24.49 -1.36 -6.01
C LEU A 88 -25.80 -2.13 -5.86
N THR A 89 -26.71 -2.05 -6.84
CA THR A 89 -28.09 -2.56 -6.71
C THR A 89 -28.26 -4.03 -7.11
N GLY A 90 -27.32 -4.61 -7.83
CA GLY A 90 -27.34 -5.98 -8.34
C GLY A 90 -26.27 -6.87 -7.71
N CYS A 91 -26.27 -8.15 -8.07
CA CYS A 91 -25.31 -9.12 -7.53
C CYS A 91 -23.90 -9.01 -8.15
N GLY A 92 -23.76 -8.30 -9.27
CA GLY A 92 -22.49 -8.17 -9.99
C GLY A 92 -22.18 -9.39 -10.89
N PRO A 93 -20.90 -9.57 -11.29
CA PRO A 93 -19.74 -8.79 -10.86
C PRO A 93 -19.71 -7.38 -11.46
N TYR A 94 -19.12 -6.45 -10.72
CA TYR A 94 -18.86 -5.08 -11.14
C TYR A 94 -17.37 -4.88 -11.40
N ARG A 95 -17.03 -4.09 -12.41
CA ARG A 95 -15.68 -3.62 -12.66
C ARG A 95 -15.65 -2.11 -12.43
N VAL A 96 -14.87 -1.68 -11.46
CA VAL A 96 -14.68 -0.27 -11.15
C VAL A 96 -13.27 0.12 -11.55
N THR A 97 -13.12 1.16 -12.37
CA THR A 97 -11.81 1.67 -12.79
C THR A 97 -11.64 3.10 -12.33
N GLY A 98 -10.43 3.44 -11.89
CA GLY A 98 -10.11 4.78 -11.40
C GLY A 98 -8.63 4.98 -11.16
N THR A 99 -8.31 5.95 -10.32
CA THR A 99 -6.97 6.19 -9.80
C THR A 99 -6.94 6.09 -8.28
N ALA A 100 -5.80 5.67 -7.74
CA ALA A 100 -5.52 5.73 -6.31
C ALA A 100 -4.20 6.47 -6.07
N GLY A 101 -4.23 7.36 -5.09
CA GLY A 101 -3.09 8.14 -4.65
C GLY A 101 -3.10 9.58 -5.12
N GLY A 102 -2.04 10.29 -4.74
CA GLY A 102 -1.92 11.73 -4.88
C GLY A 102 -1.98 12.45 -3.54
N GLY A 103 -1.89 13.78 -3.60
CA GLY A 103 -1.81 14.63 -2.41
C GLY A 103 -0.40 14.70 -1.80
N GLY A 104 -0.27 15.53 -0.76
CA GLY A 104 0.98 15.66 -0.02
C GLY A 104 1.20 14.51 0.97
N VAL A 105 2.46 14.12 1.18
CA VAL A 105 2.82 13.16 2.22
C VAL A 105 2.68 13.82 3.60
N PRO A 106 1.81 13.32 4.50
CA PRO A 106 1.71 13.87 5.85
C PRO A 106 3.01 13.67 6.64
N ALA A 107 3.34 14.62 7.52
CA ALA A 107 4.58 14.56 8.31
C ALA A 107 4.76 13.25 9.10
N VAL A 108 3.66 12.70 9.63
CA VAL A 108 3.65 11.41 10.35
C VAL A 108 4.05 10.25 9.44
N VAL A 109 3.62 10.27 8.17
CA VAL A 109 3.99 9.26 7.18
C VAL A 109 5.45 9.43 6.76
N ALA A 110 5.89 10.67 6.53
CA ALA A 110 7.28 10.97 6.22
C ALA A 110 8.22 10.48 7.34
N GLU A 111 7.86 10.70 8.60
CA GLU A 111 8.62 10.20 9.76
C GLU A 111 8.63 8.66 9.80
N ALA A 112 7.49 8.01 9.55
CA ALA A 112 7.43 6.55 9.49
C ALA A 112 8.34 5.98 8.38
N ALA A 113 8.36 6.62 7.20
CA ALA A 113 9.23 6.27 6.09
C ALA A 113 10.71 6.44 6.47
N GLN A 114 11.08 7.54 7.12
CA GLN A 114 12.45 7.79 7.60
C GLN A 114 12.90 6.75 8.64
N ARG A 115 12.03 6.39 9.60
CA ARG A 115 12.34 5.36 10.60
C ARG A 115 12.59 4.00 9.95
N LEU A 116 11.74 3.62 8.99
CA LEU A 116 11.90 2.38 8.25
C LEU A 116 13.17 2.40 7.37
N ALA A 117 13.43 3.50 6.67
CA ALA A 117 14.63 3.67 5.85
C ALA A 117 15.90 3.57 6.69
N THR A 118 15.93 4.25 7.85
CA THR A 118 17.04 4.18 8.80
C THR A 118 17.25 2.76 9.30
N TYR A 119 16.18 2.09 9.74
CA TYR A 119 16.25 0.70 10.20
C TYR A 119 16.81 -0.25 9.13
N MET A 120 16.36 -0.09 7.88
CA MET A 120 16.85 -0.88 6.75
C MET A 120 18.31 -0.57 6.43
N ALA A 121 18.70 0.72 6.35
CA ALA A 121 20.07 1.13 6.06
C ALA A 121 21.09 0.66 7.11
N THR A 122 20.73 0.74 8.39
CA THR A 122 21.64 0.34 9.50
C THR A 122 21.99 -1.15 9.46
N LYS A 123 21.21 -1.98 8.75
CA LYS A 123 21.34 -3.45 8.77
C LYS A 123 21.57 -4.08 7.40
N ILE A 124 21.65 -3.33 6.30
CA ILE A 124 21.99 -3.89 4.97
C ILE A 124 23.51 -3.78 4.74
N THR A 125 24.29 -4.71 5.30
CA THR A 125 25.68 -4.97 4.82
C THR A 125 25.77 -6.21 3.93
N ALA A 126 24.82 -7.15 4.02
CA ALA A 126 24.76 -8.32 3.15
C ALA A 126 23.29 -8.81 3.02
N PRO A 127 22.60 -8.50 1.90
CA PRO A 127 21.26 -9.04 1.63
C PRO A 127 21.29 -10.58 1.66
N GLY A 128 20.44 -11.21 2.47
CA GLY A 128 20.35 -12.67 2.56
C GLY A 128 21.34 -13.37 3.49
N ALA A 129 22.29 -12.65 4.10
CA ALA A 129 23.20 -13.24 5.09
C ALA A 129 22.51 -13.43 6.46
N MET A 130 22.47 -14.68 6.94
CA MET A 130 21.92 -15.06 8.25
C MET A 130 22.90 -14.85 9.40
N SER A 131 24.20 -14.82 9.09
CA SER A 131 25.28 -14.53 10.02
C SER A 131 26.38 -13.77 9.28
N GLU A 132 26.89 -12.72 9.90
CA GLU A 132 28.04 -11.96 9.43
C GLU A 132 29.07 -11.92 10.56
N ARG A 133 30.26 -12.46 10.29
CA ARG A 133 31.41 -12.39 11.20
C ARG A 133 32.46 -11.51 10.55
N VAL A 134 32.71 -10.34 11.13
CA VAL A 134 33.77 -9.43 10.70
C VAL A 134 34.86 -9.44 11.75
N ARG A 135 36.08 -9.81 11.35
CA ARG A 135 37.27 -9.78 12.20
C ARG A 135 38.18 -8.64 11.73
N ALA A 136 38.36 -7.63 12.58
CA ALA A 136 39.28 -6.51 12.35
C ALA A 136 40.35 -6.51 13.46
N GLY A 137 41.52 -7.07 13.16
CA GLY A 137 42.59 -7.24 14.16
C GLY A 137 42.14 -8.12 15.34
N SER A 138 42.17 -7.58 16.56
CA SER A 138 41.74 -8.27 17.80
C SER A 138 40.23 -8.13 18.10
N VAL A 139 39.47 -7.39 17.28
CA VAL A 139 38.02 -7.21 17.49
C VAL A 139 37.24 -8.17 16.59
N GLU A 140 36.39 -8.97 17.23
CA GLU A 140 35.45 -9.86 16.57
C GLU A 140 34.02 -9.32 16.76
N VAL A 141 33.33 -9.08 15.65
CA VAL A 141 31.91 -8.70 15.66
C VAL A 141 31.13 -9.82 15.02
N GLU A 142 30.38 -10.55 15.83
CA GLU A 142 29.39 -11.55 15.38
C GLU A 142 28.01 -10.90 15.33
N ARG A 143 27.37 -10.96 14.15
CA ARG A 143 25.99 -10.53 13.95
C ARG A 143 25.17 -11.70 13.45
N SER A 144 24.39 -12.32 14.33
CA SER A 144 23.38 -13.31 13.94
C SER A 144 22.03 -12.62 13.68
N ARG A 145 21.26 -13.13 12.72
CA ARG A 145 19.94 -12.59 12.36
C ARG A 145 18.90 -13.70 12.37
N ALA A 146 17.72 -13.39 12.91
CA ALA A 146 16.55 -14.22 12.70
C ALA A 146 16.06 -14.07 11.25
N SER A 147 15.68 -15.17 10.60
CA SER A 147 15.17 -15.16 9.22
C SER A 147 13.95 -14.25 9.00
N SER A 148 13.18 -13.98 10.07
CA SER A 148 12.00 -13.11 10.07
C SER A 148 12.31 -11.60 10.15
N TRP A 149 13.59 -11.19 10.22
CA TRP A 149 13.94 -9.79 10.50
C TRP A 149 13.38 -8.79 9.48
N MET A 150 13.34 -9.16 8.19
CA MET A 150 12.69 -8.36 7.15
C MET A 150 11.16 -8.45 7.23
N ALA A 151 10.59 -9.55 7.70
CA ALA A 151 9.15 -9.69 7.87
C ALA A 151 8.61 -8.79 9.00
N GLN A 152 9.44 -8.48 10.01
CA GLN A 152 9.07 -7.63 11.15
C GLN A 152 9.63 -6.20 11.07
N ALA A 153 10.17 -5.77 9.93
CA ALA A 153 10.79 -4.46 9.78
C ALA A 153 9.84 -3.29 10.09
N MET A 154 8.54 -3.43 9.78
CA MET A 154 7.53 -2.39 10.08
C MET A 154 7.34 -2.19 11.57
N GLN A 155 7.30 -3.27 12.34
CA GLN A 155 7.14 -3.24 13.80
C GLN A 155 8.43 -2.78 14.47
N ASN A 156 9.58 -3.34 14.07
CA ASN A 156 10.87 -3.10 14.72
C ASN A 156 11.40 -1.68 14.49
N SER A 157 10.99 -1.02 13.41
CA SER A 157 11.32 0.39 13.14
C SER A 157 10.42 1.37 13.89
N GLY A 158 9.31 0.92 14.50
CA GLY A 158 8.27 1.79 15.08
C GLY A 158 7.44 2.55 14.04
N ALA A 159 7.64 2.31 12.74
CA ALA A 159 6.83 2.89 11.67
C ALA A 159 5.36 2.41 11.73
N ALA A 160 5.15 1.15 12.12
CA ALA A 160 3.83 0.53 12.22
C ALA A 160 2.87 1.25 13.20
N ASP A 161 3.40 1.90 14.24
CA ASP A 161 2.61 2.61 15.25
C ASP A 161 2.14 3.97 14.75
N LEU A 162 3.00 4.69 14.02
CA LEU A 162 2.66 5.95 13.36
C LEU A 162 1.59 5.75 12.28
N LEU A 163 1.61 4.59 11.62
CA LEU A 163 0.74 4.30 10.49
C LEU A 163 -0.60 3.63 10.86
N ARG A 164 -0.94 3.51 12.16
CA ARG A 164 -2.17 2.81 12.60
C ARG A 164 -3.44 3.38 11.97
N SER A 165 -3.55 4.70 11.86
CA SER A 165 -4.70 5.39 11.24
C SER A 165 -4.79 5.22 9.73
N TYR A 166 -3.71 4.80 9.06
CA TYR A 166 -3.65 4.69 7.60
C TYR A 166 -3.93 3.27 7.10
N ARG A 167 -4.05 2.28 7.99
CA ARG A 167 -4.25 0.87 7.63
C ARG A 167 -5.62 0.54 7.04
N ARG A 168 -6.56 1.47 7.14
CA ARG A 168 -7.91 1.33 6.60
C ARG A 168 -8.23 2.61 5.83
N ALA A 169 -8.92 2.42 4.71
CA ALA A 169 -9.66 3.47 4.03
C ALA A 169 -10.98 3.74 4.78
#